data_AF-A0A6B2GDP5-F1
#
_entry.id   AF-A0A6B2GDP5-F1
#
_cell.length_a   1.000
_cell.length_b   1.000
_cell.length_c   1.000
_cell.angle_alpha   90.00
_cell.angle_beta   90.00
_cell.angle_gamma   90.00
#
_symmetry.space_group_name_H-M   'P 1'
#
loop_
_entity.id
_entity.type
_entity.pdbx_description
1 polymer ?
#
loop_
_entity_poly.entity_id
_entity_poly.type
_entity_poly.pdbx_seq_one_letter_code
_entity_poly.pdbx_strand_id
1 'polypeptide(L)'
;KNPNKMTYNYRPLNEEEMLDKARKWQQIQNKKYTEKKKFGFADSQKDEMPPEHVRKIVRDHGDMTSRKFRHDKRIYLGSLKYIPHAVLKLIENMPMPWEQV
;
A
#
# COMPACT_ATOMS: atom_id res chain seq x y z
N LYS A 1 -11.34 -35.94 -48.53
CA LYS A 1 -10.24 -35.83 -47.54
C LYS A 1 -10.43 -34.50 -46.79
N ASN A 2 -10.99 -34.51 -45.58
CA ASN A 2 -11.28 -33.30 -44.81
C ASN A 2 -10.05 -32.95 -43.93
N PRO A 3 -9.36 -31.81 -44.15
CA PRO A 3 -8.06 -31.52 -43.53
C PRO A 3 -8.12 -31.02 -42.08
N ASN A 4 -9.31 -30.80 -41.49
CA ASN A 4 -9.47 -30.25 -40.14
C ASN A 4 -9.98 -31.27 -39.13
N LYS A 5 -9.28 -32.41 -38.98
CA LYS A 5 -9.37 -33.20 -37.75
C LYS A 5 -8.22 -32.76 -36.84
N MET A 6 -8.44 -31.74 -36.00
CA MET A 6 -7.58 -31.53 -34.83
C MET A 6 -7.72 -32.76 -33.94
N THR A 7 -6.82 -33.72 -34.11
CA THR A 7 -6.72 -34.87 -33.22
C THR A 7 -6.14 -34.34 -31.91
N TYR A 8 -7.01 -34.02 -30.95
CA TYR A 8 -6.56 -33.90 -29.58
C TYR A 8 -5.93 -35.23 -29.21
N ASN A 9 -4.60 -35.25 -29.14
CA ASN A 9 -3.86 -36.35 -28.56
C ASN A 9 -4.26 -36.42 -27.08
N TYR A 10 -5.34 -37.14 -26.80
CA TYR A 10 -5.72 -37.53 -25.45
C TYR A 10 -4.74 -38.62 -25.01
N ARG A 11 -3.50 -38.21 -24.73
CA ARG A 11 -2.63 -39.02 -23.90
C ARG A 11 -3.24 -38.97 -22.50
N PRO A 12 -3.61 -40.12 -21.90
CA PRO A 12 -4.02 -40.14 -20.51
C PRO A 12 -2.86 -39.57 -19.68
N LEU A 13 -3.17 -38.54 -18.90
CA LEU A 13 -2.18 -37.92 -18.02
C LEU A 13 -1.70 -38.94 -17.00
N ASN A 14 -0.40 -38.92 -16.74
CA ASN A 14 0.17 -39.78 -15.72
C ASN A 14 -0.32 -39.32 -14.33
N GLU A 15 -0.34 -40.22 -13.35
CA GLU A 15 -0.85 -39.92 -12.00
C GLU A 15 -0.11 -38.74 -11.36
N GLU A 16 1.20 -38.66 -11.57
CA GLU A 16 2.05 -37.55 -11.12
C GLU A 16 1.66 -36.21 -11.77
N GLU A 17 1.36 -36.19 -13.07
CA GLU A 17 0.95 -34.97 -13.79
C GLU A 17 -0.44 -34.49 -13.35
N MET A 18 -1.33 -35.43 -12.99
CA MET A 18 -2.65 -35.12 -12.45
C MET A 18 -2.56 -34.52 -11.05
N LEU A 19 -1.72 -35.09 -10.18
CA LEU A 19 -1.44 -34.54 -8.85
C LEU A 19 -0.86 -33.13 -8.93
N ASP A 20 0.06 -32.90 -9.88
CA ASP A 20 0.65 -31.59 -10.09
C ASP A 20 -0.35 -30.55 -10.59
N LYS A 21 -1.27 -30.94 -11.49
CA LYS A 21 -2.37 -30.08 -11.92
C LYS A 21 -3.32 -29.77 -10.78
N ALA A 22 -3.68 -30.76 -9.96
CA ALA A 22 -4.54 -30.56 -8.79
C ALA A 22 -3.90 -29.61 -7.78
N ARG A 23 -2.60 -29.79 -7.48
CA ARG A 23 -1.82 -28.91 -6.60
C ARG A 23 -1.78 -27.48 -7.12
N LYS A 24 -1.47 -27.29 -8.41
CA LYS A 24 -1.46 -25.95 -9.05
C LYS A 24 -2.84 -25.31 -9.01
N TRP A 25 -3.89 -26.08 -9.28
CA TRP A 25 -5.26 -25.58 -9.21
C TRP A 25 -5.64 -25.13 -7.79
N GLN A 26 -5.35 -25.93 -6.77
CA GLN A 26 -5.58 -25.57 -5.36
C GLN A 26 -4.83 -24.29 -4.97
N GLN A 27 -3.57 -24.13 -5.38
CA GLN A 27 -2.80 -22.91 -5.13
C GLN A 27 -3.43 -21.67 -5.78
N ILE A 28 -3.95 -21.80 -7.01
CA ILE A 28 -4.62 -20.70 -7.72
C ILE A 28 -5.93 -20.35 -7.02
N GLN A 29 -6.75 -21.33 -6.66
CA GLN A 29 -8.02 -21.09 -5.97
C GLN A 29 -7.79 -20.41 -4.62
N ASN A 30 -6.87 -20.92 -3.80
CA ASN A 30 -6.54 -20.33 -2.50
C ASN A 30 -6.04 -18.89 -2.62
N LYS A 31 -5.23 -18.57 -3.66
CA LYS A 31 -4.76 -17.19 -3.91
C LYS A 31 -5.85 -16.28 -4.48
N LYS A 32 -6.80 -16.82 -5.24
CA LYS A 32 -7.86 -16.04 -5.89
C LYS A 32 -8.98 -15.69 -4.92
N TYR A 33 -9.37 -16.62 -4.06
CA TYR A 33 -10.47 -16.48 -3.11
C TYR A 33 -10.00 -16.28 -1.66
N THR A 34 -8.78 -15.75 -1.47
CA THR A 34 -8.31 -15.34 -0.15
C THR A 34 -9.18 -14.20 0.40
N GLU A 35 -9.32 -14.14 1.72
CA GLU A 35 -10.21 -13.16 2.38
C GLU A 35 -9.84 -11.71 2.07
N LYS A 36 -8.54 -11.44 1.86
CA LYS A 36 -8.02 -10.12 1.46
C LYS A 36 -8.51 -9.64 0.09
N LYS A 37 -9.10 -10.53 -0.72
CA LYS A 37 -9.63 -10.22 -2.05
C LYS A 37 -11.15 -10.26 -2.10
N LYS A 38 -11.82 -10.47 -0.96
CA LYS A 38 -13.28 -10.38 -0.87
C LYS A 38 -13.70 -8.93 -1.10
N PHE A 39 -14.85 -8.75 -1.76
CA PHE A 39 -15.46 -7.44 -1.93
C PHE A 39 -15.78 -6.85 -0.55
N GLY A 40 -15.43 -5.59 -0.33
CA GLY A 40 -15.56 -4.94 0.98
C GLY A 40 -14.43 -5.24 1.97
N PHE A 41 -13.33 -5.86 1.52
CA PHE A 41 -12.13 -5.97 2.35
C PHE A 41 -11.56 -4.58 2.62
N ALA A 42 -11.57 -4.17 3.89
CA ALA A 42 -10.84 -2.99 4.35
C ALA A 42 -9.38 -3.36 4.57
N ASP A 43 -8.48 -2.58 3.99
CA ASP A 43 -7.05 -2.81 4.12
C ASP A 43 -6.60 -2.64 5.58
N SER A 44 -5.40 -3.14 5.87
CA SER A 44 -4.80 -3.04 7.19
C SER A 44 -4.72 -1.58 7.66
N GLN A 45 -4.84 -1.39 8.98
CA GLN A 45 -4.71 -0.06 9.58
C GLN A 45 -3.31 0.51 9.31
N LYS A 46 -3.23 1.84 9.27
CA LYS A 46 -1.95 2.53 9.10
C LYS A 46 -1.18 2.45 10.41
N ASP A 47 -0.07 1.72 10.38
CA ASP A 47 0.84 1.64 11.51
C ASP A 47 1.62 2.96 11.71
N GLU A 48 2.04 3.20 12.95
CA GLU A 48 2.81 4.39 13.31
C GLU A 48 4.22 4.33 12.70
N MET A 49 4.62 5.41 12.02
CA MET A 49 5.95 5.51 11.41
C MET A 49 7.00 5.95 12.44
N PRO A 50 8.28 5.56 12.26
CA PRO A 50 9.35 6.05 13.11
C PRO A 50 9.43 7.59 13.13
N PRO A 51 9.64 8.22 14.30
CA PRO A 51 9.62 9.68 14.44
C PRO A 51 10.72 10.37 13.63
N GLU A 52 11.84 9.67 13.37
CA GLU A 52 12.95 10.19 12.55
C GLU A 52 12.56 10.45 11.10
N HIS A 53 11.54 9.77 10.59
CA HIS A 53 11.08 9.96 9.22
C HIS A 53 10.60 11.39 9.00
N VAL A 54 9.71 11.88 9.87
CA VAL A 54 9.19 13.25 9.80
C VAL A 54 10.29 14.27 10.08
N ARG A 55 11.13 14.03 11.11
CA ARG A 55 12.24 14.92 11.46
C ARG A 55 13.21 15.12 10.28
N LYS A 56 13.55 14.05 9.58
CA LYS A 56 14.43 14.11 8.41
C LYS A 56 13.78 14.87 7.25
N ILE A 57 12.51 14.59 6.94
CA ILE A 57 11.80 15.29 5.86
C ILE A 57 11.78 16.81 6.11
N VAL A 58 11.40 17.24 7.31
CA VAL A 58 11.34 18.67 7.66
C VAL A 58 12.73 19.31 7.56
N ARG A 59 13.77 18.63 8.05
CA ARG A 59 15.16 19.11 7.96
C ARG A 59 15.65 19.22 6.53
N ASP A 60 15.39 18.22 5.70
CA ASP A 60 15.84 18.16 4.31
C ASP A 60 15.15 19.23 3.44
N HIS A 61 13.88 19.53 3.70
CA HIS A 61 13.11 20.56 2.97
C HIS A 61 13.51 21.97 3.41
N GLY A 62 13.78 22.17 4.71
CA GLY A 62 14.25 23.43 5.26
C GLY A 62 13.36 24.61 4.87
N ASP A 63 13.98 25.61 4.23
CA ASP A 63 13.34 26.85 3.77
C ASP A 63 12.84 26.78 2.31
N MET A 64 12.84 25.59 1.70
CA MET A 64 12.41 25.36 0.32
C MET A 64 13.19 26.18 -0.74
N THR A 65 14.37 26.71 -0.44
CA THR A 65 15.17 27.47 -1.42
C THR A 65 15.78 26.57 -2.49
N SER A 66 16.13 25.33 -2.13
CA SER A 66 16.71 24.34 -3.04
C SER A 66 15.78 23.98 -4.20
N ARG A 67 16.34 23.93 -5.42
CA ARG A 67 15.63 23.54 -6.64
C ARG A 67 15.12 22.08 -6.60
N LYS A 68 15.73 21.23 -5.77
CA LYS A 68 15.35 19.82 -5.60
C LYS A 68 13.88 19.67 -5.22
N PHE A 69 13.38 20.52 -4.33
CA PHE A 69 12.02 20.45 -3.77
C PHE A 69 11.04 21.41 -4.47
N ARG A 70 11.32 21.79 -5.72
CA ARG A 70 10.46 22.73 -6.48
C ARG A 70 9.02 22.27 -6.64
N HIS A 71 8.79 20.96 -6.75
CA HIS A 71 7.46 20.40 -6.99
C HIS A 71 6.58 20.47 -5.73
N ASP A 72 7.20 20.39 -4.56
CA ASP A 72 6.49 20.37 -3.28
C ASP A 72 6.04 21.77 -2.85
N LYS A 73 6.68 22.84 -3.35
CA LYS A 73 6.32 24.24 -3.04
C LYS A 73 4.82 24.55 -3.19
N ARG A 74 4.20 24.03 -4.25
CA ARG A 74 2.77 24.21 -4.48
C ARG A 74 1.92 23.54 -3.40
N ILE A 75 2.35 22.37 -2.93
CA ILE A 75 1.67 21.61 -1.87
C ILE A 75 1.79 22.36 -0.54
N TYR A 76 2.97 22.89 -0.22
CA TYR A 76 3.18 23.73 0.97
C TYR A 76 2.22 24.93 0.98
N LEU A 77 2.09 25.64 -0.14
CA LEU A 77 1.12 26.75 -0.25
C LEU A 77 -0.33 26.27 -0.08
N GLY A 78 -0.71 25.12 -0.64
CA GLY A 78 -2.04 24.55 -0.48
C GLY A 78 -2.36 24.17 0.97
N SER A 79 -1.35 23.70 1.70
CA SER A 79 -1.50 23.31 3.12
C SER A 79 -1.77 24.50 4.05
N LEU A 80 -1.43 25.73 3.64
CA LEU A 80 -1.68 26.95 4.44
C LEU A 80 -3.15 27.08 4.85
N LYS A 81 -4.08 26.61 4.01
CA LYS A 81 -5.52 26.57 4.30
C LYS A 81 -5.85 25.83 5.60
N TYR A 82 -5.06 24.83 5.97
CA TYR A 82 -5.29 23.97 7.13
C TYR A 82 -4.48 24.38 8.37
N ILE A 83 -3.66 25.44 8.28
CA ILE A 83 -2.89 25.96 9.42
C ILE A 83 -3.78 26.26 10.63
N PRO A 84 -4.95 26.92 10.51
CA PRO A 84 -5.78 27.20 11.67
C PRO A 84 -6.18 25.94 12.45
N HIS A 85 -6.48 24.85 11.72
CA HIS A 85 -6.82 23.57 12.35
C HIS A 85 -5.62 22.91 13.02
N ALA A 86 -4.45 22.95 12.38
CA ALA A 86 -3.21 22.42 12.95
C ALA A 86 -2.78 23.18 14.23
N VAL A 87 -2.89 24.51 14.23
CA VAL A 87 -2.60 25.36 15.39
C VAL A 87 -3.55 25.06 16.54
N LEU A 88 -4.85 24.92 16.27
CA LEU A 88 -5.83 24.53 17.28
C LEU A 88 -5.43 23.20 17.93
N LYS A 89 -5.13 22.17 17.13
CA LYS A 89 -4.69 20.87 17.63
C LYS A 89 -3.38 20.89 18.41
N LEU A 90 -2.47 21.81 18.07
CA LEU A 90 -1.23 21.99 18.81
C LEU A 90 -1.50 22.57 20.20
N ILE A 91 -2.34 23.60 20.28
CA ILE A 91 -2.67 24.29 21.54
C ILE A 91 -3.51 23.39 22.45
N GLU A 92 -4.40 22.57 21.88
CA GLU A 92 -5.18 21.57 22.63
C GLU A 92 -4.30 20.58 23.41
N ASN A 93 -3.07 20.32 22.96
CA ASN A 93 -2.13 19.37 23.58
C ASN A 93 -0.95 20.07 24.27
N MET A 94 -1.10 21.32 24.72
CA MET A 94 -0.06 21.95 25.53
C MET A 94 0.07 21.20 26.87
N PRO A 95 1.29 20.80 27.26
CA PRO A 95 1.51 20.07 28.50
C PRO A 95 1.09 20.95 29.67
N MET A 96 0.39 20.34 30.63
CA MET A 96 -0.01 21.05 31.83
C MET A 96 1.22 21.32 32.70
N PRO A 97 1.21 22.35 33.57
CA PRO A 97 2.40 22.77 34.32
C PRO A 97 3.04 21.67 35.21
N TRP A 98 2.31 20.61 35.49
CA TRP A 98 2.75 19.46 36.29
C TRP A 98 3.27 18.28 35.46
N GLU A 99 3.15 18.30 34.13
CA GLU A 99 3.63 17.25 33.25
C GLU A 99 5.09 17.50 32.86
N GLN A 100 5.96 16.51 33.09
CA GLN A 100 7.35 16.52 32.63
C GLN A 100 7.44 15.77 31.29
N VAL A 101 8.10 16.38 30.31
CA VAL A 101 8.30 15.85 28.94
C VAL A 101 9.64 15.15 28.81
#